data_AF-A0AAJ6YHU6-F1
#
_entry.id   AF-A0AAJ6YHU6-F1
#
_cell.length_a   1.000
_cell.length_b   1.000
_cell.length_c   1.000
_cell.angle_alpha   90.00
_cell.angle_beta   90.00
_cell.angle_gamma   90.00
#
_symmetry.space_group_name_H-M   'P 1'
#
loop_
_entity.id
_entity.type
_entity.pdbx_description
1 polymer ?
#
loop_
_entity_poly.entity_id
_entity_poly.type
_entity_poly.pdbx_seq_one_letter_code
_entity_poly.pdbx_strand_id
1 'polypeptide(L)'
;MHSIKLLTWILALYITFIIGAKELTFTKEDCLNCCLNVVDDTGFKQFECNGSCVRKYSKPRKYRGIDHCIQGCRAIIPECRNGCNLACNNMFLRKVYDPKERKVVNPLGVKH
;
A
#
# COMPACT_ATOMS: atom_id res chain seq x y z
N MET A 1 20.84 35.90 14.65
CA MET A 1 21.24 34.50 14.92
C MET A 1 20.09 33.58 15.36
N HIS A 2 18.92 34.07 15.82
CA HIS A 2 17.78 33.20 16.16
C HIS A 2 16.99 32.68 14.94
N SER A 3 16.86 33.48 13.88
CA SER A 3 16.07 33.11 12.69
C SER A 3 16.65 31.94 11.90
N ILE A 4 17.98 31.79 11.88
CA ILE A 4 18.68 30.69 11.18
C ILE A 4 18.45 29.35 11.91
N LYS A 5 18.46 29.37 13.26
CA LYS A 5 18.15 28.18 14.06
C LYS A 5 16.69 27.73 13.85
N LEU A 6 15.74 28.67 13.80
CA LEU A 6 14.34 28.31 13.56
C LEU A 6 14.14 27.65 12.19
N LEU A 7 14.80 28.17 11.15
CA LEU A 7 14.70 27.63 9.79
C LEU A 7 15.23 26.20 9.69
N THR A 8 16.36 25.89 10.36
CA THR A 8 16.94 24.54 10.34
C THR A 8 16.09 23.52 11.07
N TRP A 9 15.44 23.90 12.18
CA TRP A 9 14.48 23.03 12.87
C TRP A 9 13.25 22.70 12.01
N ILE A 10 12.71 23.70 11.30
CA ILE A 10 11.58 23.49 10.38
C ILE A 10 11.97 22.56 9.23
N LEU A 11 13.15 22.75 8.64
CA LEU A 11 13.67 21.85 7.60
C LEU A 11 13.86 20.41 8.11
N ALA A 12 14.40 20.24 9.32
CA ALA A 12 14.59 18.91 9.91
C ALA A 12 13.25 18.19 10.16
N LEU A 13 12.24 18.91 10.64
CA LEU A 13 10.88 18.38 10.81
C LEU A 13 10.23 18.04 9.46
N TYR A 14 10.47 18.86 8.43
CA TYR A 14 9.95 18.59 7.09
C TYR A 14 10.59 17.36 6.45
N ILE A 15 11.92 17.20 6.57
CA ILE A 15 12.65 16.05 6.04
C ILE A 15 12.20 14.76 6.72
N THR A 16 12.09 14.75 8.05
CA THR A 16 11.61 13.57 8.81
C THR A 16 10.16 13.21 8.46
N PHE A 17 9.31 14.20 8.18
CA PHE A 17 7.94 13.99 7.72
C PHE A 17 7.87 13.30 6.35
N ILE A 18 8.80 13.58 5.43
CA ILE A 18 8.85 12.96 4.10
C ILE A 18 9.41 11.53 4.15
N ILE A 19 10.41 11.25 4.98
CA ILE A 19 11.10 9.94 5.03
C ILE A 19 10.16 8.78 5.43
N GLY A 20 9.09 9.05 6.18
CA GLY A 20 8.15 8.02 6.64
C GLY A 20 7.11 7.57 5.60
N ALA A 21 6.99 8.24 4.46
CA ALA A 21 5.96 7.93 3.46
C ALA A 21 6.48 6.90 2.45
N LYS A 22 5.87 5.72 2.43
CA LYS A 22 6.18 4.65 1.48
C LYS A 22 5.19 4.70 0.30
N GLU A 23 5.62 4.26 -0.87
CA GLU A 23 4.75 4.11 -2.05
C GLU A 23 4.18 2.68 -2.13
N LEU A 24 2.91 2.57 -2.54
CA LEU A 24 2.23 1.27 -2.65
C LEU A 24 2.80 0.46 -3.82
N THR A 25 3.20 -0.78 -3.57
CA THR A 25 3.78 -1.66 -4.60
C THR A 25 2.75 -2.32 -5.51
N PHE A 26 1.49 -2.43 -5.07
CA PHE A 26 0.39 -2.93 -5.90
C PHE A 26 0.01 -1.88 -6.94
N THR A 27 0.15 -2.22 -8.22
CA THR A 27 0.01 -1.26 -9.32
C THR A 27 -1.40 -1.24 -9.91
N LYS A 28 -1.62 -0.31 -10.86
CA LYS A 28 -2.82 -0.30 -11.69
C LYS A 28 -2.95 -1.58 -12.51
N GLU A 29 -1.84 -2.10 -13.06
CA GLU A 29 -1.83 -3.31 -13.87
C GLU A 29 -2.20 -4.53 -13.04
N ASP A 30 -1.67 -4.66 -11.81
CA ASP A 30 -2.04 -5.75 -10.92
C ASP A 30 -3.55 -5.78 -10.62
N CYS A 31 -4.13 -4.60 -10.45
CA CYS A 31 -5.57 -4.43 -10.22
C CYS A 31 -6.39 -4.82 -11.46
N LEU A 32 -5.99 -4.35 -12.66
CA LEU A 32 -6.65 -4.70 -13.92
C LEU A 32 -6.52 -6.19 -14.25
N ASN A 33 -5.39 -6.80 -13.94
CA ASN A 33 -5.18 -8.25 -14.10
C ASN A 33 -6.12 -9.05 -13.20
N CYS A 34 -6.40 -8.57 -11.99
CA CYS A 34 -7.44 -9.18 -11.17
C CYS A 34 -8.82 -9.05 -11.82
N CYS A 35 -9.17 -7.89 -12.39
CA CYS A 35 -10.44 -7.67 -13.07
C CYS A 35 -10.70 -8.63 -14.24
N LEU A 36 -9.66 -9.14 -14.92
CA LEU A 36 -9.82 -10.14 -15.98
C LEU A 36 -10.41 -11.46 -15.46
N ASN A 37 -10.24 -11.76 -14.18
CA ASN A 37 -10.75 -12.97 -13.54
C ASN A 37 -12.10 -12.76 -12.84
N VAL A 38 -12.61 -11.52 -12.82
CA VAL A 38 -13.92 -11.20 -12.28
C VAL A 38 -14.95 -11.47 -13.38
N VAL A 39 -15.50 -12.69 -13.38
CA VAL A 39 -16.49 -13.15 -14.36
C VAL A 39 -17.90 -12.87 -13.84
N ASP A 40 -18.73 -12.26 -14.67
CA ASP A 40 -20.18 -12.22 -14.53
C ASP A 40 -20.83 -12.39 -15.90
N ASP A 41 -22.03 -12.97 -15.95
CA ASP A 41 -22.74 -13.28 -17.20
C ASP A 41 -23.03 -12.05 -18.09
N THR A 42 -22.92 -10.84 -17.54
CA THR A 42 -23.26 -9.58 -18.23
C THR A 42 -22.05 -8.69 -18.54
N GLY A 43 -20.85 -9.03 -18.06
CA GLY A 43 -19.64 -8.18 -18.14
C GLY A 43 -19.71 -6.88 -17.32
N PHE A 44 -20.81 -6.65 -16.59
CA PHE A 44 -21.02 -5.45 -15.79
C PHE A 44 -20.02 -5.36 -14.64
N LYS A 45 -19.74 -6.49 -13.97
CA LYS A 45 -18.78 -6.51 -12.85
C LYS A 45 -17.36 -6.24 -13.33
N GLN A 46 -17.02 -6.69 -14.53
CA GLN A 46 -15.71 -6.42 -15.11
C GLN A 46 -15.53 -4.92 -15.42
N PHE A 47 -16.57 -4.26 -15.93
CA PHE A 47 -16.57 -2.80 -16.13
C PHE A 47 -16.44 -2.02 -14.81
N GLU A 48 -17.21 -2.40 -13.79
CA GLU A 48 -17.14 -1.80 -12.46
C GLU A 48 -15.75 -1.99 -11.82
N CYS A 49 -15.18 -3.19 -11.96
CA CYS A 49 -13.83 -3.50 -11.50
C CYS A 49 -12.79 -2.57 -12.13
N ASN A 50 -12.80 -2.47 -13.47
CA ASN A 50 -11.88 -1.62 -14.21
C ASN A 50 -12.00 -0.15 -13.79
N GLY A 51 -13.24 0.34 -13.61
CA GLY A 51 -13.51 1.69 -13.11
C GLY A 51 -12.93 1.92 -11.71
N SER A 52 -13.07 0.95 -10.81
CA SER A 52 -12.53 1.02 -9.44
C SER A 52 -10.99 1.11 -9.43
N CYS A 53 -10.31 0.31 -10.28
CA CYS A 53 -8.86 0.32 -10.43
C CYS A 53 -8.38 1.66 -10.99
N VAL A 54 -8.97 2.15 -12.08
CA VAL A 54 -8.62 3.44 -12.69
C VAL A 54 -8.79 4.58 -11.67
N ARG A 55 -9.91 4.61 -10.95
CA ARG A 55 -10.17 5.64 -9.93
C ARG A 55 -9.14 5.62 -8.81
N LYS A 56 -8.79 4.44 -8.28
CA LYS A 56 -7.79 4.27 -7.22
C LYS A 56 -6.41 4.78 -7.63
N TYR A 57 -5.97 4.43 -8.83
CA TYR A 57 -4.62 4.70 -9.35
C TYR A 57 -4.51 5.95 -10.22
N SER A 58 -5.58 6.76 -10.31
CA SER A 58 -5.57 8.05 -11.01
C SER A 58 -4.53 9.04 -10.48
N LYS A 59 -4.06 8.85 -9.24
CA LYS A 59 -3.01 9.66 -8.62
C LYS A 59 -2.05 8.76 -7.83
N PRO A 60 -0.74 9.04 -7.84
CA PRO A 60 0.21 8.33 -6.98
C PRO A 60 -0.17 8.56 -5.52
N ARG A 61 -0.21 7.48 -4.72
CA ARG A 61 -0.56 7.54 -3.30
C ARG A 61 0.60 6.98 -2.48
N LYS A 62 1.06 7.80 -1.53
CA LYS A 62 2.02 7.40 -0.51
C LYS A 62 1.31 7.27 0.83
N TYR A 63 1.68 6.26 1.59
CA TYR A 63 1.10 5.97 2.90
C TYR A 63 2.19 5.99 3.96
N ARG A 64 1.83 6.35 5.19
CA ARG A 64 2.72 6.35 6.35
C ARG A 64 2.44 5.24 7.35
N GLY A 65 1.28 4.60 7.22
CA GLY A 65 0.83 3.55 8.10
C GLY A 65 0.00 2.53 7.34
N ILE A 66 0.00 1.32 7.87
CA ILE A 66 -0.72 0.19 7.30
C ILE A 66 -2.23 0.45 7.26
N ASP A 67 -2.80 1.04 8.31
CA ASP A 67 -4.25 1.32 8.38
C ASP A 67 -4.70 2.28 7.28
N HIS A 68 -3.94 3.35 7.05
CA HIS A 68 -4.22 4.32 6.00
C HIS A 68 -4.08 3.69 4.61
N CYS A 69 -3.13 2.77 4.45
CA CYS A 69 -2.93 2.02 3.21
C CYS A 69 -4.13 1.10 2.91
N ILE A 70 -4.53 0.29 3.89
CA ILE A 70 -5.69 -0.62 3.81
C ILE A 70 -6.98 0.17 3.59
N GLN A 71 -7.17 1.29 4.29
CA GLN A 71 -8.32 2.18 4.07
C GLN A 71 -8.35 2.70 2.63
N GLY A 72 -7.18 3.05 2.07
CA GLY A 72 -7.06 3.41 0.67
C GLY A 72 -7.48 2.29 -0.27
N CYS A 73 -7.25 1.02 0.06
CA CYS A 73 -7.62 -0.14 -0.78
C CYS A 73 -9.15 -0.35 -0.88
N ARG A 74 -9.95 0.29 -0.02
CA ARG A 74 -11.43 0.21 -0.09
C ARG A 74 -12.03 0.77 -1.39
N ALA A 75 -11.30 1.60 -2.12
CA ALA A 75 -11.71 2.13 -3.41
C ALA A 75 -11.69 1.08 -4.54
N ILE A 76 -11.04 -0.07 -4.30
CA ILE A 76 -11.07 -1.24 -5.19
C ILE A 76 -12.24 -2.13 -4.77
N ILE A 77 -12.89 -2.76 -5.75
CA ILE A 77 -13.94 -3.75 -5.49
C ILE A 77 -13.44 -4.88 -4.57
N PRO A 78 -14.32 -5.50 -3.76
CA PRO A 78 -13.94 -6.54 -2.80
C PRO A 78 -13.09 -7.67 -3.38
N GLU A 79 -13.42 -8.13 -4.58
CA GLU A 79 -12.80 -9.27 -5.29
C GLU A 79 -11.30 -9.04 -5.52
N CYS A 80 -10.90 -7.80 -5.82
CA CYS A 80 -9.52 -7.42 -6.11
C CYS A 80 -8.82 -6.69 -4.96
N ARG A 81 -9.52 -6.48 -3.84
CA ARG A 81 -9.00 -5.73 -2.70
C ARG A 81 -7.88 -6.47 -1.96
N ASN A 82 -7.90 -7.81 -1.97
CA ASN A 82 -6.92 -8.62 -1.26
C ASN A 82 -5.49 -8.39 -1.74
N GLY A 83 -5.26 -8.24 -3.05
CA GLY A 83 -3.93 -7.92 -3.58
C GLY A 83 -3.38 -6.59 -3.03
N CYS A 84 -4.23 -5.56 -2.98
CA CYS A 84 -3.89 -4.26 -2.41
C CYS A 84 -3.59 -4.35 -0.91
N ASN A 85 -4.43 -5.05 -0.15
CA ASN A 85 -4.24 -5.24 1.28
C ASN A 85 -2.94 -5.99 1.59
N LEU A 86 -2.63 -7.03 0.81
CA LEU A 86 -1.39 -7.80 0.97
C LEU A 86 -0.16 -6.92 0.70
N ALA A 87 -0.18 -6.11 -0.35
CA ALA A 87 0.88 -5.16 -0.63
C ALA A 87 1.04 -4.12 0.50
N CYS A 88 -0.05 -3.61 1.07
CA CYS A 88 0.01 -2.76 2.25
C CYS A 88 0.66 -3.46 3.45
N ASN A 89 0.32 -4.73 3.70
CA ASN A 89 0.98 -5.50 4.75
C ASN A 89 2.47 -5.63 4.48
N ASN A 90 2.87 -6.09 3.29
CA ASN A 90 4.28 -6.27 2.91
C ASN A 90 5.10 -4.97 2.99
N MET A 91 4.49 -3.85 2.63
CA MET A 91 5.09 -2.52 2.67
C MET A 91 5.37 -2.04 4.10
N PHE A 92 4.54 -2.41 5.08
CA PHE A 92 4.63 -1.93 6.47
C PHE A 92 5.03 -3.00 7.49
N LEU A 93 5.19 -4.26 7.07
CA LEU A 93 5.75 -5.32 7.90
C LEU A 93 7.11 -4.84 8.44
N ARG A 94 7.13 -4.54 9.74
CA ARG A 94 8.38 -4.38 10.49
C ARG A 94 9.07 -5.73 10.40
N LYS A 95 10.32 -5.76 9.91
CA LYS A 95 11.22 -6.88 10.20
C LYS A 95 11.29 -6.96 11.72
N VAL A 96 10.51 -7.84 12.34
CA VAL A 96 10.65 -8.16 13.75
C VAL A 96 12.00 -8.86 13.83
N TYR A 97 13.02 -8.16 14.31
CA TYR A 97 14.30 -8.79 14.61
C TYR A 97 14.08 -9.59 15.89
N ASP A 98 13.80 -10.87 15.74
CA ASP A 98 13.85 -11.81 16.87
C ASP A 98 15.32 -12.21 17.08
N PRO A 99 15.97 -11.83 18.19
CA PRO A 99 17.38 -12.14 18.41
C PRO A 99 17.65 -13.63 18.66
N LYS A 100 16.62 -14.49 18.73
CA LYS A 100 16.77 -15.93 18.97
C LYS A 100 16.53 -16.82 17.75
N GLU A 101 15.95 -16.31 16.66
CA GLU A 101 15.79 -17.09 15.43
C GLU A 101 16.42 -16.39 14.23
N ARG A 102 17.53 -16.96 13.76
CA ARG A 102 18.19 -16.60 12.50
C ARG A 102 17.37 -17.10 11.29
N LYS A 103 16.06 -16.86 11.27
CA LYS A 103 15.15 -17.20 10.17
C LYS A 103 14.15 -16.07 9.99
N VAL A 104 14.02 -15.61 8.74
CA VAL A 104 12.99 -14.68 8.31
C VAL A 104 11.63 -15.36 8.52
N VAL A 105 10.90 -14.99 9.56
CA VAL A 105 9.56 -15.53 9.79
C VAL A 105 8.58 -14.77 8.88
N ASN A 106 8.11 -15.46 7.86
CA ASN A 106 6.95 -15.05 7.08
C ASN A 106 5.72 -15.14 8.01
N PRO A 107 4.94 -14.06 8.25
CA PRO A 107 3.80 -14.09 9.16
C PRO A 107 2.62 -14.91 8.62
N LEU A 108 2.69 -15.36 7.37
CA LEU A 108 1.86 -16.44 6.85
C LEU A 108 2.66 -17.72 7.03
N GLY A 109 2.28 -18.58 7.96
CA GLY A 109 2.94 -19.84 8.29
C GLY A 109 2.95 -20.88 7.16
N VAL A 110 3.43 -20.52 5.98
CA VAL A 110 3.70 -21.41 4.87
C VAL A 110 5.15 -21.87 5.03
N LYS A 111 5.30 -23.07 5.59
CA LYS A 111 6.53 -23.84 5.49
C LYS A 111 6.70 -24.22 4.01
N HIS A 112 7.80 -23.79 3.40
CA HIS A 112 8.38 -24.45 2.24
C HIS A 112 9.77 -24.93 2.64
#